data_AF-A0A8S4GH02-F1
#
_entry.id   AF-A0A8S4GH02-F1
#
_cell.length_a   1.000
_cell.length_b   1.000
_cell.length_c   1.000
_cell.angle_alpha   90.00
_cell.angle_beta   90.00
_cell.angle_gamma   90.00
#
_symmetry.space_group_name_H-M   'P 1'
#
loop_
_entity.id
_entity.type
_entity.pdbx_description
1 polymer ?
#
loop_
_entity_poly.entity_id
_entity_poly.type
_entity_poly.pdbx_seq_one_letter_code
_entity_poly.pdbx_strand_id
1 'polypeptide(L)'
;MKFGVRSSAAVLAVGAVVAVAVAIVGYAVVPGIIDETILQEVALENNTIALERFENVPFPLNFTIHLFSVENGPEVLAGGIPRVRERGPYIYK
;
A
#
# COMPACT_ATOMS: atom_id res chain seq x y z
N MET A 1 -59.99 -13.85 1.18
CA MET A 1 -58.87 -13.44 2.05
C MET A 1 -57.64 -14.37 2.00
N LYS A 2 -57.78 -15.70 1.87
CA LYS A 2 -56.65 -16.65 1.87
C LYS A 2 -55.70 -16.58 0.65
N PHE A 3 -56.16 -16.13 -0.53
CA PHE A 3 -55.33 -16.03 -1.74
C PHE A 3 -54.29 -14.88 -1.69
N GLY A 4 -54.65 -13.72 -1.14
CA GLY A 4 -53.73 -12.58 -1.02
C GLY A 4 -52.57 -12.84 -0.07
N VAL A 5 -52.82 -13.59 1.02
CA VAL A 5 -51.79 -13.97 2.01
C VAL A 5 -50.77 -14.94 1.41
N ARG A 6 -51.20 -15.89 0.56
CA ARG A 6 -50.29 -16.86 -0.07
C ARG A 6 -49.38 -16.21 -1.11
N SER A 7 -49.89 -15.25 -1.88
CA SER A 7 -49.09 -14.45 -2.82
C SER A 7 -48.07 -13.57 -2.10
N SER A 8 -48.49 -12.88 -1.03
CA SER A 8 -47.59 -12.06 -0.21
C SER A 8 -46.49 -12.89 0.48
N ALA A 9 -46.84 -14.07 1.02
CA ALA A 9 -45.86 -14.99 1.61
C ALA A 9 -44.83 -15.50 0.58
N ALA A 10 -45.26 -15.76 -0.66
CA ALA A 10 -44.35 -16.16 -1.74
C ALA A 10 -43.37 -15.04 -2.10
N VAL A 11 -43.85 -13.78 -2.18
CA VAL A 11 -42.99 -12.62 -2.46
C VAL A 11 -41.95 -12.42 -1.36
N LEU A 12 -42.34 -12.54 -0.09
CA LEU A 12 -41.40 -12.44 1.04
C LEU A 12 -40.35 -13.55 1.04
N ALA A 13 -40.75 -14.79 0.73
CA ALA A 13 -39.83 -15.91 0.65
C ALA A 13 -38.79 -15.70 -0.48
N VAL A 14 -39.22 -15.25 -1.66
CA VAL A 14 -38.32 -14.94 -2.78
C VAL A 14 -37.38 -13.79 -2.42
N GLY A 15 -37.90 -12.72 -1.80
CA GLY A 15 -37.10 -11.59 -1.35
C GLY A 15 -36.03 -11.98 -0.34
N ALA A 16 -36.36 -12.84 0.63
CA ALA A 16 -35.41 -13.36 1.61
C ALA A 16 -34.29 -14.19 0.94
N VAL A 17 -34.63 -15.05 -0.02
CA VAL A 17 -33.65 -15.84 -0.77
C VAL A 17 -32.69 -14.94 -1.56
N VAL A 18 -33.22 -13.92 -2.26
CA VAL A 18 -32.39 -12.96 -2.99
C VAL A 18 -31.49 -12.17 -2.05
N ALA A 19 -31.99 -11.72 -0.90
CA ALA A 19 -31.20 -11.00 0.08
C ALA A 19 -30.03 -11.84 0.62
N VAL A 20 -30.28 -13.12 0.93
CA VAL A 20 -29.23 -14.05 1.36
C VAL A 20 -28.21 -14.29 0.24
N ALA A 21 -28.66 -14.46 -1.00
CA ALA A 21 -27.76 -14.65 -2.14
C ALA A 21 -26.85 -13.42 -2.35
N VAL A 22 -27.40 -12.20 -2.28
CA VAL A 22 -26.62 -10.96 -2.39
C VAL A 22 -25.62 -10.85 -1.24
N ALA A 23 -26.02 -11.19 -0.01
CA ALA A 23 -25.13 -11.19 1.14
C ALA A 23 -23.96 -12.18 0.96
N ILE A 24 -24.23 -13.39 0.45
CA ILE A 24 -23.20 -14.40 0.17
C ILE A 24 -22.24 -13.90 -0.91
N VAL A 25 -22.75 -13.36 -2.03
CA VAL A 25 -21.90 -12.82 -3.10
C VAL A 25 -21.03 -11.69 -2.57
N GLY A 26 -21.62 -10.73 -1.86
CA GLY A 26 -20.90 -9.58 -1.31
C GLY A 26 -19.84 -9.96 -0.29
N TYR A 27 -20.08 -10.95 0.56
CA TYR A 27 -19.16 -11.32 1.64
C TYR A 27 -18.14 -12.40 1.26
N ALA A 28 -18.49 -13.34 0.38
CA ALA A 28 -17.62 -14.48 0.06
C ALA A 28 -16.98 -14.40 -1.33
N VAL A 29 -17.68 -13.84 -2.32
CA VAL A 29 -17.22 -13.86 -3.73
C VAL A 29 -16.46 -12.58 -4.08
N VAL A 30 -17.04 -11.42 -3.73
CA VAL A 30 -16.44 -10.12 -4.06
C VAL A 30 -15.03 -9.96 -3.47
N PRO A 31 -14.72 -10.36 -2.22
CA PRO A 31 -13.35 -10.22 -1.69
C PRO A 31 -12.32 -11.00 -2.51
N GLY A 32 -12.65 -12.22 -2.96
CA GLY A 32 -11.73 -13.01 -3.77
C GLY A 32 -11.39 -12.35 -5.11
N ILE A 33 -12.40 -11.76 -5.77
CA ILE A 33 -12.20 -11.03 -7.04
C ILE A 33 -11.33 -9.78 -6.80
N ILE A 34 -11.56 -9.06 -5.69
CA ILE A 34 -10.77 -7.88 -5.34
C ILE A 34 -9.31 -8.28 -5.10
N ASP A 35 -9.07 -9.34 -4.32
CA ASP A 35 -7.72 -9.81 -4.03
C ASP A 35 -6.98 -10.23 -5.30
N GLU A 36 -7.62 -10.98 -6.19
CA GLU A 36 -7.04 -11.35 -7.50
C GLU A 36 -6.73 -10.12 -8.36
N THR A 37 -7.62 -9.13 -8.38
CA THR A 37 -7.42 -7.89 -9.13
C THR A 37 -6.24 -7.09 -8.57
N ILE A 38 -6.14 -6.98 -7.24
CA ILE A 38 -5.02 -6.31 -6.59
C ILE A 38 -3.72 -7.02 -6.95
N LEU A 39 -3.68 -8.36 -6.87
CA LEU A 39 -2.49 -9.15 -7.20
C LEU A 39 -2.02 -8.91 -8.65
N GLN A 40 -2.95 -8.82 -9.60
CA GLN A 40 -2.64 -8.52 -11.01
C GLN A 40 -2.10 -7.10 -11.20
N GLU A 41 -2.64 -6.11 -10.49
CA GLU A 41 -2.22 -4.70 -10.61
C GLU A 41 -0.90 -4.38 -9.89
N VAL A 42 -0.59 -5.08 -8.78
CA VAL A 42 0.65 -4.86 -8.02
C VAL A 42 1.82 -5.70 -8.52
N ALA A 43 1.57 -6.71 -9.36
CA ALA A 43 2.62 -7.49 -10.00
C ALA A 43 3.46 -6.61 -10.95
N LEU A 44 4.74 -6.92 -11.10
CA LEU A 44 5.64 -6.21 -12.02
C LEU A 44 5.50 -6.78 -13.43
N GLU A 45 4.33 -6.59 -14.03
CA GLU A 45 4.01 -7.01 -15.39
C GLU A 45 3.81 -5.81 -16.34
N ASN A 46 3.97 -6.04 -17.64
CA ASN A 46 3.77 -5.00 -18.65
C ASN A 46 2.36 -4.41 -18.58
N ASN A 47 2.26 -3.08 -18.68
CA ASN A 47 1.02 -2.30 -18.56
C ASN A 47 0.41 -2.23 -17.15
N THR A 48 1.11 -2.68 -16.11
CA THR A 48 0.69 -2.44 -14.73
C THR A 48 1.20 -1.09 -14.24
N ILE A 49 0.42 -0.44 -13.37
CA ILE A 49 0.84 0.81 -12.70
C ILE A 49 2.04 0.55 -11.77
N ALA A 50 2.13 -0.65 -11.21
CA ALA A 50 3.25 -1.05 -10.36
C ALA A 50 4.57 -1.06 -11.12
N LEU A 51 4.62 -1.63 -12.32
CA LEU A 51 5.82 -1.60 -13.16
C LEU A 51 6.18 -0.17 -13.58
N GLU A 52 5.21 0.64 -14.00
CA GLU A 52 5.43 2.05 -14.39
C GLU A 52 6.12 2.84 -13.26
N ARG A 53 5.64 2.68 -12.02
CA ARG A 53 6.19 3.37 -10.84
C ARG A 53 7.53 2.80 -10.37
N PHE A 54 7.78 1.52 -10.62
CA PHE A 54 9.07 0.90 -10.34
C PHE A 54 10.15 1.43 -11.28
N GLU A 55 9.84 1.60 -12.56
CA GLU A 55 10.74 2.18 -13.55
C GLU A 55 10.91 3.70 -13.38
N ASN A 56 9.81 4.40 -13.15
CA ASN A 56 9.77 5.85 -13.01
C ASN A 56 9.06 6.24 -11.71
N VAL A 57 9.85 6.44 -10.65
CA VAL A 57 9.31 6.84 -9.35
C VAL A 57 8.56 8.17 -9.47
N PRO A 58 7.29 8.26 -9.06
CA PRO A 58 6.44 9.43 -9.32
C PRO A 58 6.73 10.63 -8.39
N PHE A 59 7.80 10.55 -7.60
CA PHE A 59 8.22 11.58 -6.66
C PHE A 59 9.74 11.74 -6.69
N PRO A 60 10.25 12.95 -6.41
CA PRO A 60 11.69 13.17 -6.37
C PRO A 60 12.32 12.44 -5.17
N LEU A 61 13.45 11.78 -5.41
CA LEU A 61 14.29 11.20 -4.38
C LEU A 61 15.47 12.13 -4.11
N ASN A 62 15.62 12.59 -2.86
CA ASN A 62 16.76 13.40 -2.45
C ASN A 62 17.74 12.52 -1.66
N PHE A 63 18.94 12.30 -2.20
CA PHE A 63 20.02 11.68 -1.46
C PHE A 63 20.79 12.74 -0.67
N THR A 64 20.70 12.69 0.66
CA THR A 64 21.27 13.71 1.55
C THR A 64 22.47 13.16 2.30
N ILE A 65 23.60 13.86 2.18
CA ILE A 65 24.86 13.48 2.82
C ILE A 65 25.20 14.46 3.94
N HIS A 66 25.48 13.92 5.13
CA HIS A 66 26.02 14.63 6.28
C HIS A 66 27.43 14.10 6.56
N LEU A 67 28.42 15.01 6.57
CA LEU A 67 29.81 14.67 6.81
C LEU A 67 30.23 15.15 8.19
N PHE A 68 30.99 14.33 8.92
CA PHE A 68 31.56 14.71 10.21
C PHE A 68 33.05 14.98 10.04
N SER A 69 33.42 16.26 10.05
CA SER A 69 34.83 16.68 9.94
C SER A 69 35.49 16.59 11.32
N VAL A 70 36.62 15.89 11.41
CA VAL A 70 37.41 15.79 12.64
C VAL A 70 38.24 17.06 12.82
N GLU A 71 38.04 17.76 13.94
CA GLU A 71 38.73 19.01 14.23
C GLU A 71 40.10 18.81 14.88
N ASN A 72 40.30 17.68 15.55
CA ASN A 72 41.48 17.41 16.36
C ASN A 72 42.26 16.17 15.89
N GLY A 73 42.51 16.08 14.59
CA GLY A 73 43.21 14.95 13.95
C GLY A 73 44.48 14.49 14.67
N PRO A 74 45.45 15.38 15.01
CA PRO A 74 46.68 14.97 15.70
C PRO A 74 46.45 14.32 17.07
N GLU A 75 45.49 14.82 17.85
CA GLU A 75 45.14 14.29 19.17
C GLU A 75 44.52 12.90 19.05
N VAL A 76 43.68 12.71 18.03
CA VAL A 76 43.04 11.42 17.73
C VAL A 76 44.08 10.38 17.34
N LEU A 77 45.06 10.75 16.51
CA LEU A 77 46.16 9.85 16.13
C LEU A 77 47.03 9.44 17.33
N ALA A 78 47.07 10.25 18.38
CA ALA A 78 47.74 9.93 19.65
C ALA A 78 46.86 9.14 20.64
N GLY A 79 45.66 8.69 20.24
CA GLY A 79 44.72 7.95 21.09
C GLY A 79 43.71 8.82 21.86
N GLY A 80 43.67 10.12 21.58
CA GLY A 80 42.69 11.05 22.13
C GLY A 80 41.28 10.88 21.55
N ILE A 81 40.28 11.47 22.22
CA ILE A 81 38.87 11.39 21.79
C ILE A 81 38.63 12.35 20.61
N PRO A 82 38.02 11.89 19.50
CA PRO A 82 37.72 12.74 18.36
C PRO A 82 36.61 13.75 18.68
N ARG A 83 36.87 15.01 18.34
CA ARG A 83 35.90 16.10 18.26
C ARG A 83 35.53 16.28 16.79
N VAL A 84 34.25 16.12 16.49
CA VAL A 84 33.73 16.23 15.13
C VAL A 84 32.75 17.39 15.00
N ARG A 85 32.76 18.02 13.83
CA ARG A 85 31.77 19.01 13.42
C ARG A 85 31.01 18.51 12.20
N GLU A 86 29.69 18.54 12.30
CA GLU A 86 28.82 18.21 11.18
C GLU A 86 28.94 19.26 10.06
N ARG A 87 28.99 18.79 8.81
CA ARG A 87 28.95 19.58 7.59
C ARG A 87 27.93 18.98 6.62
N GLY A 88 27.00 19.80 6.17
CA GLY A 88 25.90 19.39 5.29
C GLY A 88 24.64 20.20 5.60
N PRO A 89 23.50 19.83 4.97
CA PRO A 89 23.34 18.71 4.04
C PRO A 89 23.91 18.99 2.65
N TYR A 90 24.57 18.00 2.04
CA TYR A 90 24.83 17.97 0.60
C TYR A 90 23.74 17.13 -0.07
N ILE A 91 22.92 17.76 -0.91
CA ILE A 91 21.72 17.14 -1.48
C ILE A 91 21.95 16.82 -2.96
N TYR A 92 21.79 15.55 -3.32
CA TYR A 92 21.77 15.05 -4.69
C TYR A 92 20.35 14.64 -5.06
N LYS A 93 19.96 14.96 -6.29
CA LYS A 93 18.65 14.62 -6.87
C LYS A 93 18.82 13.51 -7.90
#